data_AF-A0A410YIM3-F1
#
_entry.id   AF-A0A410YIM3-F1
#
_cell.length_a   1.000
_cell.length_b   1.000
_cell.length_c   1.000
_cell.angle_alpha   90.00
_cell.angle_beta   90.00
_cell.angle_gamma   90.00
#
_symmetry.space_group_name_H-M   'P 1'
#
loop_
_entity.id
_entity.type
_entity.pdbx_description
1 polymer ?
#
loop_
_entity_poly.entity_id
_entity_poly.type
_entity_poly.pdbx_seq_one_letter_code
_entity_poly.pdbx_strand_id
1 'polypeptide(L)'
;MDAHQVNLWNFGSGSTTAEINLGRRRSFLAWGSVTFTDPLTDYDRDNGVAMEVFQIDGSTLGSVGSGGAHLGSSGSTSNLRPGAFRGSGQRITFRLRTFHVSDLENYAVGCVLVFD
;
A
#
# COMPACT_ATOMS: atom_id res chain seq x y z
N MET A 1 -19.48 13.30 -5.10
CA MET A 1 -18.11 12.85 -5.41
C MET A 1 -17.14 13.56 -4.49
N ASP A 2 -16.60 12.81 -3.53
CA ASP A 2 -15.63 13.31 -2.55
C ASP A 2 -14.27 12.64 -2.79
N ALA A 3 -13.20 13.36 -2.47
CA ALA A 3 -11.84 12.83 -2.51
C ALA A 3 -11.23 12.84 -1.11
N HIS A 4 -10.54 11.76 -0.77
CA HIS A 4 -9.82 11.60 0.49
C HIS A 4 -8.40 11.15 0.18
N GLN A 5 -7.45 11.58 1.02
CA GLN A 5 -6.06 11.15 0.93
C GLN A 5 -5.48 10.88 2.31
N VAL A 6 -4.46 10.03 2.36
CA VAL A 6 -3.71 9.74 3.57
C VAL A 6 -2.22 9.55 3.25
N ASN A 7 -1.36 10.06 4.12
CA ASN A 7 0.09 10.00 3.96
C ASN A 7 0.64 8.74 4.63
N LEU A 8 1.61 8.10 3.98
CA LEU A 8 2.35 6.95 4.51
C LEU A 8 3.83 7.28 4.50
N TRP A 9 4.44 7.27 5.68
CA TRP A 9 5.88 7.47 5.89
C TRP A 9 6.49 6.15 6.33
N ASN A 10 7.52 5.70 5.64
CA ASN A 10 8.27 4.49 5.97
C ASN A 10 9.76 4.82 6.04
N PHE A 11 10.15 5.33 7.20
CA PHE A 11 11.52 5.71 7.55
C PHE A 11 12.04 4.69 8.57
N GLY A 12 12.68 3.63 8.07
CA GLY A 12 13.24 2.55 8.89
C GLY A 12 12.26 1.50 9.43
N SER A 13 10.95 1.58 9.17
CA SER A 13 9.97 0.60 9.69
C SER A 13 9.80 -0.63 8.81
N GLY A 14 10.12 -0.53 7.52
CA GLY A 14 10.00 -1.60 6.53
C GLY A 14 8.55 -1.81 6.05
N SER A 15 7.56 -1.48 6.87
CA SER A 15 6.15 -1.46 6.50
C SER A 15 5.38 -0.45 7.35
N THR A 16 4.58 0.40 6.69
CA THR A 16 3.64 1.33 7.33
C THR A 16 2.26 1.15 6.74
N THR A 17 1.22 1.22 7.56
CA THR A 17 -0.18 1.23 7.11
C THR A 17 -0.87 2.54 7.48
N ALA A 18 -1.88 2.92 6.70
CA ALA A 18 -2.74 4.04 7.00
C ALA A 18 -4.17 3.74 6.53
N GLU A 19 -5.17 4.22 7.26
CA GLU A 19 -6.59 3.96 6.98
C GLU A 19 -7.32 5.25 6.61
N ILE A 20 -8.17 5.17 5.60
CA ILE A 20 -9.26 6.13 5.36
C ILE A 20 -10.57 5.45 5.76
N ASN A 21 -11.29 6.06 6.70
CA ASN A 21 -12.63 5.64 7.10
C ASN A 21 -13.67 6.61 6.52
N LEU A 22 -14.53 6.12 5.63
CA LEU A 22 -15.57 6.90 4.96
C LEU A 22 -16.82 7.13 5.84
N GLY A 23 -16.82 6.63 7.09
CA GLY A 23 -17.91 6.73 8.05
C GLY A 23 -19.11 5.81 7.77
N ARG A 24 -19.30 5.42 6.50
CA ARG A 24 -20.30 4.44 6.04
C ARG A 24 -19.77 3.68 4.83
N ARG A 25 -20.45 2.59 4.47
CA ARG A 25 -20.16 1.85 3.23
C ARG A 25 -20.50 2.71 2.01
N ARG A 26 -19.54 2.93 1.12
CA ARG A 26 -19.70 3.70 -0.14
C ARG A 26 -19.02 2.97 -1.30
N SER A 27 -19.33 3.36 -2.53
CA SER A 27 -18.65 2.87 -3.74
C SER A 27 -17.53 3.81 -4.14
N PHE A 28 -16.33 3.28 -4.39
CA PHE A 28 -15.14 4.10 -4.58
C PHE A 28 -14.11 3.50 -5.55
N LEU A 29 -13.16 4.35 -5.95
CA LEU A 29 -11.84 3.99 -6.49
C LEU A 29 -10.77 4.36 -5.46
N ALA A 30 -9.92 3.41 -5.09
CA ALA A 30 -8.76 3.61 -4.23
C ALA A 30 -7.48 3.30 -4.99
N TRP A 31 -6.43 4.08 -4.78
CA TRP A 31 -5.10 3.81 -5.34
C TRP A 31 -4.02 4.45 -4.48
N GLY A 32 -2.80 3.96 -4.61
CA GLY A 32 -1.64 4.56 -3.97
C GLY A 32 -0.58 5.01 -4.98
N SER A 33 0.20 6.00 -4.59
CA SER A 33 1.35 6.47 -5.37
C SER A 33 2.55 6.67 -4.44
N VAL A 34 3.66 6.00 -4.76
CA VAL A 34 4.96 6.33 -4.16
C VAL A 34 5.36 7.68 -4.71
N THR A 35 5.63 8.62 -3.81
CA THR A 35 5.95 10.01 -4.18
C THR A 35 7.44 10.28 -4.02
N PHE A 36 8.09 9.58 -3.09
CA PHE A 36 9.50 9.78 -2.80
C PHE A 36 10.13 8.47 -2.31
N THR A 37 11.33 8.21 -2.81
CA THR A 37 12.21 7.12 -2.40
C THR A 37 13.59 7.73 -2.20
N ASP A 38 14.10 7.62 -0.97
CA ASP A 38 15.45 8.04 -0.60
C ASP A 38 16.34 6.80 -0.47
N PRO A 39 17.32 6.62 -1.36
CA PRO A 39 18.32 5.58 -1.17
C PRO A 39 19.36 6.01 -0.14
N LEU A 40 19.46 5.25 0.95
CA LEU A 40 20.48 5.41 2.00
C LEU A 40 21.81 4.76 1.61
N THR A 41 21.77 3.82 0.66
CA THR A 41 22.90 3.12 0.06
C THR A 41 22.70 3.01 -1.46
N ASP A 42 23.52 2.22 -2.16
CA ASP A 42 23.36 2.01 -3.60
C ASP A 42 21.99 1.39 -3.91
N TYR A 43 21.14 2.10 -4.67
CA TYR A 43 19.86 1.57 -5.11
C TYR A 43 20.07 0.53 -6.22
N ASP A 44 20.07 -0.74 -5.86
CA ASP A 44 20.27 -1.87 -6.75
C ASP A 44 19.02 -2.78 -6.90
N ARG A 45 19.24 -3.99 -7.43
CA ARG A 45 18.19 -4.95 -7.80
C ARG A 45 17.43 -5.56 -6.62
N ASP A 46 17.99 -5.54 -5.41
CA ASP A 46 17.37 -6.18 -4.24
C ASP A 46 16.50 -5.21 -3.42
N ASN A 47 16.69 -3.91 -3.65
CA ASN A 47 15.86 -2.86 -3.12
C ASN A 47 14.50 -2.81 -3.83
N GLY A 48 13.46 -2.45 -3.08
CA GLY A 48 12.17 -2.23 -3.70
C GLY A 48 11.17 -1.51 -2.81
N VAL A 49 10.13 -1.01 -3.44
CA VAL A 49 9.02 -0.34 -2.77
C VAL A 49 7.70 -0.88 -3.30
N ALA A 50 6.73 -1.10 -2.40
CA ALA A 50 5.37 -1.49 -2.77
C ALA A 50 4.37 -0.58 -2.06
N MET A 51 3.55 0.11 -2.86
CA MET A 51 2.39 0.84 -2.38
C MET A 51 1.13 0.06 -2.76
N GLU A 52 0.32 -0.27 -1.76
CA GLU A 52 -0.72 -1.28 -1.86
C GLU A 52 -2.04 -0.75 -1.27
N VAL A 53 -3.15 -1.04 -1.94
CA VAL A 53 -4.46 -1.14 -1.30
C VAL A 53 -4.48 -2.50 -0.60
N PHE A 54 -4.32 -2.49 0.72
CA PHE A 54 -4.06 -3.70 1.49
C PHE A 54 -5.33 -4.40 1.94
N GLN A 55 -6.26 -3.65 2.55
CA GLN A 55 -7.51 -4.19 3.09
C GLN A 55 -8.70 -3.28 2.79
N ILE A 56 -9.85 -3.91 2.58
CA ILE A 56 -11.16 -3.25 2.58
C ILE A 56 -11.98 -3.84 3.72
N ASP A 57 -12.47 -3.01 4.63
CA ASP A 57 -13.24 -3.41 5.81
C ASP A 57 -12.55 -4.49 6.66
N GLY A 58 -11.21 -4.50 6.68
CA GLY A 58 -10.39 -5.50 7.38
C GLY A 58 -10.11 -6.78 6.57
N SER A 59 -10.74 -6.97 5.41
CA SER A 59 -10.48 -8.10 4.52
C SER A 59 -9.30 -7.78 3.61
N THR A 60 -8.24 -8.59 3.68
CA THR A 60 -7.06 -8.46 2.82
C THR A 60 -7.41 -8.75 1.37
N LEU A 61 -6.99 -7.87 0.46
CA LEU A 61 -7.21 -8.07 -0.97
C LEU A 61 -6.38 -9.25 -1.51
N GLY A 62 -6.78 -9.78 -2.67
CA GLY A 62 -6.06 -10.86 -3.36
C GLY A 62 -4.60 -10.51 -3.64
N SER A 63 -3.73 -11.52 -3.71
CA SER A 63 -2.32 -11.33 -4.06
C SER A 63 -2.17 -11.10 -5.57
N VAL A 64 -1.32 -10.16 -5.96
CA VAL A 64 -0.92 -9.93 -7.36
C VAL A 64 0.50 -10.43 -7.67
N GLY A 65 1.28 -10.75 -6.65
CA GLY A 65 2.62 -11.33 -6.79
C GLY A 65 3.07 -12.03 -5.52
N SER A 66 3.71 -13.18 -5.66
CA SER A 66 4.20 -14.03 -4.56
C SER A 66 5.48 -14.78 -4.95
N GLY A 67 6.23 -15.25 -3.97
CA GLY A 67 7.47 -16.00 -4.15
C GLY A 67 8.71 -15.15 -4.44
N GLY A 68 9.79 -15.81 -4.88
CA GLY A 68 11.10 -15.17 -5.06
C GLY A 68 11.79 -14.86 -3.73
N ALA A 69 12.79 -13.99 -3.77
CA ALA A 69 13.60 -13.65 -2.59
C ALA A 69 12.90 -12.69 -1.61
N HIS A 70 11.96 -11.87 -2.11
CA HIS A 70 11.40 -10.74 -1.34
C HIS A 70 9.93 -10.93 -0.94
N LEU A 71 9.21 -11.89 -1.51
CA LEU A 71 7.80 -12.14 -1.20
C LEU A 71 7.62 -13.52 -0.55
N GLY A 72 6.46 -13.71 0.09
CA GLY A 72 6.17 -14.95 0.78
C GLY A 72 5.63 -16.06 -0.13
N SER A 73 5.31 -17.18 0.49
CA SER A 73 4.53 -18.26 -0.14
C SER A 73 3.14 -17.79 -0.54
N SER A 74 2.46 -18.55 -1.40
CA SER A 74 1.07 -18.25 -1.79
C SER A 74 0.17 -18.07 -0.55
N GLY A 75 -0.62 -17.00 -0.55
CA GLY A 75 -1.47 -16.61 0.59
C GLY A 75 -0.79 -15.75 1.66
N SER A 76 0.55 -15.70 1.72
CA SER A 76 1.30 -14.92 2.72
C SER A 76 0.92 -13.44 2.73
N THR A 77 0.86 -12.83 3.92
CA THR A 77 0.65 -11.38 4.09
C THR A 77 1.79 -10.54 3.52
N SER A 78 2.99 -11.11 3.35
CA SER A 78 4.14 -10.47 2.70
C SER A 78 4.05 -10.41 1.17
N ASN A 79 3.01 -11.00 0.56
CA ASN A 79 2.79 -10.92 -0.88
C ASN A 79 2.29 -9.55 -1.33
N LEU A 80 2.59 -9.20 -2.59
CA LEU A 80 2.13 -7.97 -3.22
C LEU A 80 0.62 -7.96 -3.35
N ARG A 81 0.01 -6.83 -3.03
CA ARG A 81 -1.43 -6.55 -3.18
C ARG A 81 -1.66 -5.47 -4.24
N PRO A 82 -2.89 -5.30 -4.74
CA PRO A 82 -3.17 -4.36 -5.82
C PRO A 82 -2.76 -2.92 -5.43
N GLY A 83 -2.10 -2.21 -6.33
CA GLY A 83 -1.83 -0.76 -6.15
C GLY A 83 -3.06 0.12 -6.35
N ALA A 84 -4.13 -0.43 -6.94
CA ALA A 84 -5.42 0.20 -7.11
C ALA A 84 -6.56 -0.81 -6.95
N PHE A 85 -7.72 -0.33 -6.52
CA PHE A 85 -8.91 -1.13 -6.29
C PHE A 85 -10.18 -0.31 -6.54
N ARG A 86 -11.12 -0.86 -7.29
CA ARG A 86 -12.47 -0.31 -7.43
C ARG A 86 -13.46 -1.26 -6.77
N GLY A 87 -14.30 -0.73 -5.88
CA GLY A 87 -15.28 -1.56 -5.19
C GLY A 87 -16.13 -0.77 -4.21
N SER A 88 -16.55 -1.44 -3.13
CA SER A 88 -17.37 -0.84 -2.08
C SER A 88 -16.92 -1.30 -0.70
N GLY A 89 -16.98 -0.37 0.26
CA GLY A 89 -16.52 -0.56 1.63
C GLY A 89 -16.58 0.74 2.41
N GLN A 90 -16.17 0.70 3.68
CA GLN A 90 -16.10 1.84 4.58
C GLN A 90 -14.66 2.17 4.98
N ARG A 91 -13.87 1.15 5.35
CA ARG A 91 -12.49 1.32 5.81
C ARG A 91 -11.54 0.82 4.73
N ILE A 92 -10.67 1.71 4.26
CA ILE A 92 -9.70 1.42 3.22
C ILE A 92 -8.32 1.55 3.85
N THR A 93 -7.62 0.42 4.00
CA THR A 93 -6.27 0.39 4.53
C THR A 93 -5.28 0.32 3.39
N PHE A 94 -4.38 1.29 3.34
CA PHE A 94 -3.22 1.28 2.48
C PHE A 94 -2.01 0.74 3.23
N ARG A 95 -1.05 0.18 2.48
CA ARG A 95 0.23 -0.28 3.02
C ARG A 95 1.37 0.16 2.10
N LEU A 96 2.37 0.82 2.69
CA LEU A 96 3.64 1.11 2.07
C LEU A 96 4.67 0.14 2.63
N ARG A 97 5.38 -0.57 1.77
CA ARG A 97 6.46 -1.48 2.15
C ARG A 97 7.75 -1.16 1.44
N THR A 98 8.83 -1.43 2.14
CA THR A 98 10.19 -1.28 1.67
C THR A 98 10.87 -2.62 1.81
N PHE A 99 11.36 -3.15 0.69
CA PHE A 99 12.24 -4.31 0.67
C PHE A 99 13.66 -3.80 0.86
N HIS A 100 14.42 -4.44 1.76
CA HIS A 100 15.73 -3.97 2.20
C HIS A 100 15.66 -2.60 2.90
N VAL A 101 14.96 -2.57 4.04
CA VAL A 101 14.67 -1.36 4.82
C VAL A 101 15.90 -0.58 5.29
N SER A 102 17.06 -1.23 5.42
CA SER A 102 18.32 -0.55 5.75
C SER A 102 18.79 0.43 4.69
N ASP A 103 18.30 0.26 3.46
CA ASP A 103 18.86 0.88 2.26
C ASP A 103 17.93 1.95 1.70
N LEU A 104 16.69 2.04 2.19
CA LEU A 104 15.64 2.84 1.59
C LEU A 104 14.72 3.48 2.63
N GLU A 105 14.42 4.76 2.42
CA GLU A 105 13.29 5.46 3.03
C GLU A 105 12.25 5.81 1.98
N ASN A 106 10.96 5.76 2.35
CA ASN A 106 9.89 5.96 1.37
C ASN A 106 8.73 6.79 1.92
N TYR A 107 8.15 7.59 1.03
CA TYR A 107 6.91 8.31 1.25
C TYR A 107 5.92 8.06 0.12
N ALA A 108 4.67 7.81 0.49
CA ALA A 108 3.58 7.55 -0.43
C ALA A 108 2.28 8.22 0.03
N VAL A 109 1.36 8.35 -0.92
CA VAL A 109 0.00 8.83 -0.67
C VAL A 109 -0.98 7.77 -1.10
N GLY A 110 -1.93 7.43 -0.22
CA GLY A 110 -3.13 6.68 -0.55
C GLY A 110 -4.26 7.64 -0.86
N CYS A 111 -4.97 7.42 -1.96
CA CYS A 111 -6.08 8.24 -2.43
C CYS A 111 -7.35 7.41 -2.56
N VAL A 112 -8.50 8.02 -2.25
CA VAL A 112 -9.84 7.45 -2.45
C VAL A 112 -10.73 8.49 -3.11
N LEU A 113 -11.36 8.13 -4.23
CA LEU A 113 -12.41 8.90 -4.89
C LEU A 113 -13.73 8.16 -4.75
N VAL A 114 -14.73 8.82 -4.17
CA VAL A 114 -16.03 8.21 -3.90
C VAL A 114 -17.08 8.66 -4.91
N PHE A 115 -17.92 7.74 -5.39
CA PHE A 115 -18.74 7.95 -6.58
C PHE A 115 -20.15 8.52 -6.34
N ASP A 116 -20.65 8.47 -5.11
CA ASP A 116 -21.93 9.06 -4.70
C ASP A 116 -21.81 10.54 -4.31
#